data_AF-G9ZU94-F1
#
_entry.id   AF-G9ZU94-F1
#
_cell.length_a   1.000
_cell.length_b   1.000
_cell.length_c   1.000
_cell.angle_alpha   90.00
_cell.angle_beta   90.00
_cell.angle_gamma   90.00
#
_symmetry.space_group_name_H-M   'P 1'
#
loop_
_entity.id
_entity.type
_entity.pdbx_description
1 polymer ?
#
loop_
_entity_poly.entity_id
_entity_poly.type
_entity_poly.pdbx_seq_one_letter_code
_entity_poly.pdbx_strand_id
1 'polypeptide(L)' 'MAQASTDPTRARGYRNKNPGNIDYSPANKWQGQIGKEAGLNGRFAVFSSHEYGIRALAALLTTYYDRHGLRSIRQ' A
#
# COMPACT_ATOMS: atom_id res chain seq x y z
N MET A 1 27.54 -11.67 12.39
CA MET A 1 26.66 -10.47 12.34
C MET A 1 25.27 -10.91 12.76
N ALA A 2 24.70 -10.32 13.81
CA ALA A 2 23.43 -10.78 14.40
C ALA A 2 22.27 -10.64 13.39
N GLN A 3 21.51 -11.72 13.23
CA GLN A 3 20.26 -11.69 12.46
C GLN A 3 19.26 -10.81 13.20
N ALA A 4 18.94 -9.64 12.65
CA ALA A 4 17.85 -8.83 13.16
C ALA A 4 16.53 -9.60 12.97
N SER A 5 15.89 -9.99 14.08
CA SER A 5 14.53 -10.49 14.08
C SER A 5 13.65 -9.48 13.33
N THR A 6 13.15 -9.87 12.16
CA THR A 6 12.44 -8.96 11.25
C THR A 6 11.00 -8.85 11.72
N ASP A 7 10.78 -8.06 12.77
CA ASP A 7 9.44 -7.74 13.25
C ASP A 7 8.66 -7.03 12.13
N PRO A 8 7.61 -7.67 11.57
CA PRO A 8 6.86 -7.11 10.45
C PRO A 8 6.15 -5.81 10.84
N THR A 9 5.92 -5.56 12.12
CA THR A 9 5.27 -4.33 12.59
C THR A 9 6.17 -3.09 12.42
N ARG A 10 7.48 -3.29 12.27
CA ARG A 10 8.44 -2.22 11.98
C ARG A 10 8.52 -1.89 10.49
N ALA A 11 7.95 -2.72 9.61
CA ALA A 11 7.98 -2.52 8.17
C ALA A 11 7.20 -1.25 7.76
N ARG A 12 7.60 -0.63 6.64
CA ARG A 12 6.94 0.56 6.09
C ARG A 12 5.45 0.34 5.82
N GLY A 13 5.10 -0.80 5.23
CA GLY A 13 3.72 -1.15 4.94
C GLY A 13 2.84 -1.22 6.19
N TYR A 14 3.40 -1.69 7.33
CA TYR A 14 2.69 -1.70 8.60
C TYR A 14 2.51 -0.28 9.15
N ARG A 15 3.58 0.52 9.20
CA ARG A 15 3.53 1.93 9.68
C ARG A 15 2.56 2.79 8.87
N ASN A 16 2.54 2.62 7.55
CA ASN A 16 1.64 3.36 6.65
C ASN A 16 0.24 2.72 6.53
N LYS A 17 0.04 1.55 7.15
CA LYS A 17 -1.16 0.72 7.01
C LYS A 17 -1.49 0.46 5.54
N ASN A 18 -0.46 0.28 4.73
CA ASN A 18 -0.47 0.16 3.27
C ASN A 18 0.34 -1.10 2.87
N PRO A 19 -0.26 -2.30 2.94
CA PRO A 19 0.44 -3.55 2.63
C PRO A 19 0.82 -3.68 1.15
N GLY A 20 0.15 -2.95 0.25
CA GLY A 20 0.41 -2.97 -1.18
C GLY A 20 1.52 -2.04 -1.66
N ASN A 21 2.13 -1.25 -0.77
CA ASN A 21 3.02 -0.14 -1.13
C ASN A 21 2.40 0.75 -2.23
N ILE A 22 1.11 1.06 -2.11
CA ILE A 22 0.38 1.87 -3.08
C ILE A 22 0.92 3.30 -3.07
N ASP A 23 1.29 3.83 -4.23
CA ASP A 23 1.71 5.22 -4.38
C ASP A 23 0.58 6.18 -4.07
N TYR A 24 0.90 7.26 -3.37
CA TYR A 24 -0.04 8.35 -3.20
C TYR A 24 -0.24 9.07 -4.53
N SER A 25 -1.50 9.22 -4.92
CA SER A 25 -1.91 10.06 -6.04
C SER A 25 -3.13 10.88 -5.63
N PRO A 26 -3.15 12.21 -5.87
CA PRO A 26 -4.32 13.03 -5.57
C PRO A 26 -5.54 12.64 -6.43
N ALA A 27 -5.33 11.93 -7.55
CA ALA A 27 -6.42 11.40 -8.37
C ALA A 27 -7.10 10.17 -7.74
N ASN A 28 -6.40 9.44 -6.85
CA ASN A 28 -6.91 8.24 -6.22
C ASN A 28 -7.49 8.56 -4.84
N LYS A 29 -8.82 8.60 -4.75
CA LYS A 29 -9.55 8.87 -3.50
C LYS A 29 -9.90 7.58 -2.76
N TRP A 30 -8.88 6.86 -2.28
CA TRP A 30 -9.13 5.65 -1.50
C TRP A 30 -9.85 5.98 -0.18
N GLN A 31 -10.90 5.24 0.16
CA GLN A 31 -11.54 5.37 1.48
C GLN A 31 -10.52 5.09 2.58
N GLY A 32 -10.51 5.94 3.61
CA GLY A 32 -9.59 5.86 4.73
C GLY A 32 -8.15 6.32 4.43
N GLN A 33 -7.83 6.79 3.22
CA GLN A 33 -6.55 7.45 2.96
C GLN A 33 -6.51 8.79 3.70
N ILE A 34 -5.48 8.99 4.52
CA ILE A 34 -5.29 10.20 5.32
C ILE A 34 -4.19 11.11 4.77
N GLY A 35 -3.45 10.65 3.76
CA GLY A 35 -2.49 11.48 3.05
C GLY A 35 -1.35 10.68 2.44
N LYS A 36 -0.26 11.41 2.21
CA LYS A 36 1.00 10.91 1.68
C LYS A 36 1.96 10.63 2.83
N GLU A 37 2.81 9.61 2.67
CA GLU A 37 3.93 9.32 3.58
C GLU A 37 4.76 10.58 3.82
N ALA A 38 5.10 10.82 5.09
CA ALA A 38 5.88 11.99 5.50
C ALA A 38 7.38 11.83 5.18
N GLY A 39 8.08 12.96 5.11
CA GLY A 39 9.52 13.03 4.88
C GLY A 39 9.90 13.30 3.42
N LEU A 40 11.18 13.62 3.21
CA LEU A 40 11.71 14.08 1.92
C LEU A 40 11.43 13.12 0.76
N ASN A 41 11.41 11.82 1.05
CA ASN A 41 11.19 10.75 0.07
C ASN A 41 9.82 10.06 0.24
N GLY A 42 8.87 10.75 0.88
CA GLY A 42 7.50 10.27 0.98
C GLY A 42 6.95 10.01 -0.42
N ARG A 43 6.41 8.80 -0.63
CA ARG A 43 5.86 8.38 -1.93
C ARG A 43 4.50 7.70 -1.78
N PHE A 44 4.36 6.91 -0.73
CA PHE A 44 3.22 5.99 -0.57
C PHE A 44 2.02 6.66 0.08
N ALA A 45 0.83 6.13 -0.19
CA ALA A 45 -0.39 6.47 0.53
C ALA A 45 -0.31 5.97 1.99
N VAL A 46 -0.90 6.73 2.91
CA VAL A 46 -1.07 6.38 4.33
C VAL A 46 -2.55 6.24 4.63
N PHE A 47 -2.91 5.18 5.37
CA PHE A 47 -4.30 4.90 5.74
C PHE A 47 -4.55 5.06 7.24
N SER A 48 -5.80 5.37 7.59
CA SER A 48 -6.24 5.49 8.99
C SER A 48 -6.27 4.15 9.73
N SER A 49 -6.49 3.03 9.04
CA SER A 49 -6.50 1.68 9.60
C SER A 49 -5.96 0.65 8.58
N HIS A 50 -5.61 -0.56 9.05
CA HIS A 50 -5.06 -1.62 8.19
C HIS A 50 -6.10 -2.16 7.20
N GLU A 51 -7.36 -2.21 7.63
CA GLU A 51 -8.51 -2.63 6.84
C GLU A 51 -8.65 -1.78 5.58
N TYR A 52 -8.43 -0.46 5.69
CA TYR A 52 -8.48 0.44 4.53
C TYR A 52 -7.34 0.21 3.53
N GLY A 53 -6.13 -0.10 4.01
CA GLY A 53 -5.01 -0.46 3.13
C GLY A 53 -5.21 -1.78 2.40
N ILE A 54 -5.72 -2.79 3.10
CA ILE A 54 -6.07 -4.09 2.51
C ILE A 54 -7.18 -3.90 1.46
N ARG A 55 -8.22 -3.13 1.78
CA ARG A 55 -9.32 -2.81 0.86
C ARG A 55 -8.82 -2.09 -0.40
N ALA A 56 -7.91 -1.12 -0.24
CA ALA A 56 -7.31 -0.42 -1.37
C ALA A 56 -6.50 -1.37 -2.27
N LEU A 57 -5.71 -2.28 -1.68
CA LEU A 57 -4.96 -3.29 -2.43
C LEU A 57 -5.90 -4.24 -3.20
N ALA A 58 -6.95 -4.74 -2.55
CA ALA A 58 -7.94 -5.59 -3.20
C ALA A 58 -8.60 -4.88 -4.39
N ALA A 59 -9.08 -3.64 -4.20
CA ALA A 59 -9.69 -2.84 -5.26
C ALA A 59 -8.73 -2.57 -6.44
N LEU A 60 -7.45 -2.31 -6.14
CA LEU A 60 -6.42 -2.10 -7.15
C LEU A 60 -6.20 -3.37 -7.99
N LEU A 61 -6.02 -4.52 -7.34
CA LEU A 61 -5.83 -5.80 -8.03
C LEU A 61 -7.05 -6.20 -8.84
N THR A 62 -8.27 -6.03 -8.31
CA THR A 62 -9.53 -6.26 -9.04
C THR A 62 -9.61 -5.35 -10.26
N THR A 63 -9.21 -4.09 -10.17
CA THR A 63 -9.18 -3.17 -11.31
C THR A 63 -8.24 -3.67 -12.40
N TYR A 64 -7.03 -4.11 -12.04
CA TYR A 64 -6.09 -4.70 -13.00
C TYR A 64 -6.61 -5.98 -13.64
N TYR A 65 -7.27 -6.83 -12.86
CA TYR A 65 -7.87 -8.06 -13.35
C TYR A 65 -9.02 -7.77 -14.33
N ASP A 66 -10.00 -6.96 -13.92
CA ASP A 66 -11.24 -6.72 -14.68
C ASP A 66 -11.02 -5.81 -15.88
N ARG A 67 -10.29 -4.70 -15.71
CA ARG A 67 -10.16 -3.66 -16.75
C ARG A 67 -8.97 -3.86 -17.66
N HIS A 68 -7.92 -4.52 -17.17
CA HIS A 68 -6.67 -4.70 -17.92
C HIS A 68 -6.39 -6.16 -18.27
N GLY A 69 -7.24 -7.10 -17.84
CA GLY A 69 -7.10 -8.53 -18.15
C GLY A 69 -5.83 -9.15 -17.56
N LEU A 70 -5.21 -8.52 -16.55
CA LEU A 70 -3.96 -8.99 -15.96
C LEU A 70 -4.23 -10.12 -14.97
N ARG A 71 -3.76 -11.32 -15.28
CA ARG A 71 -4.01 -12.55 -14.46
C ARG A 71 -2.76 -13.12 -13.79
N SER A 72 -1.59 -12.58 -14.09
CA SER A 72 -0.32 -13.04 -13.55
C SER A 72 0.67 -11.89 -13.40
N ILE A 73 1.72 -12.14 -12.64
CA ILE A 73 2.85 -11.23 -12.47
C ILE A 73 3.79 -11.45 -13.65
N ARG A 74 4.27 -10.37 -14.26
CA ARG A 74 5.34 -10.43 -15.25
C ARG A 74 6.69 -10.44 -14.53
N GLN A 75 7.54 -11.43 -14.83
CA GLN A 75 8.92 -11.50 -14.37
C GLN A 75 9.84 -10.61 -15.22
#